data_AF-A0A3F3I6J6-F1
#
_entry.id   AF-A0A3F3I6J6-F1
#
_cell.length_a   1.000
_cell.length_b   1.000
_cell.length_c   1.000
_cell.angle_alpha   90.00
_cell.angle_beta   90.00
_cell.angle_gamma   90.00
#
_symmetry.space_group_name_H-M   'P 1'
#
loop_
_entity.id
_entity.type
_entity.pdbx_description
1 polymer ?
#
loop_
_entity_poly.entity_id
_entity_poly.type
_entity_poly.pdbx_seq_one_letter_code
_entity_poly.pdbx_strand_id
1 'polypeptide(L)'
;MNVSIESNTLLPDLNQFLFRENVISSLKEIISGGFKISISGKALSEKQLKLLLQEGISFSELKEINFSVLIEDSELVVRDGENNEIIRSSDWNTISSALLSPDRSAIVKRETKETEIKIDLNLDGTGKSNIDTGLKFFDHMLEQIARHGLVDLDIYCKGDLEIDEHHTIEDVAIALGDAITQALGNKKGIERYGFVLPMDEAQATVSIDLSGRPYLVFDVPVKREYVGDFPTEMLEHFFYSLAMNLKATLHVSCTGDNDHHKIEACFKGFARALKTAIEQNGRIKNQIPSSKGSL
;
A
#
# COMPACT_ATOMS: atom_id res chain seq x y z
N MET A 1 5.93 -10.42 -11.39
CA MET A 1 7.20 -10.28 -10.67
C MET A 1 7.97 -11.59 -10.78
N ASN A 2 9.28 -11.53 -10.63
CA ASN A 2 10.21 -12.62 -10.87
C ASN A 2 10.95 -12.95 -9.57
N VAL A 3 10.93 -14.22 -9.14
CA VAL A 3 11.61 -14.67 -7.91
C VAL A 3 12.71 -15.64 -8.28
N SER A 4 13.93 -15.38 -7.79
CA SER A 4 15.02 -16.36 -7.84
C SER A 4 15.06 -17.13 -6.53
N ILE A 5 14.97 -18.46 -6.59
CA ILE A 5 14.98 -19.32 -5.42
C ILE A 5 16.26 -20.15 -5.41
N GLU A 6 17.10 -20.00 -4.39
CA GLU A 6 18.27 -20.86 -4.23
C GLU A 6 17.84 -22.28 -3.89
N SER A 7 18.35 -23.27 -4.60
CA SER A 7 17.96 -24.68 -4.46
C SER A 7 17.99 -25.19 -3.02
N ASN A 8 18.96 -24.74 -2.21
CA ASN A 8 19.12 -25.18 -0.82
C ASN A 8 17.94 -24.78 0.08
N THR A 9 17.24 -23.70 -0.24
CA THR A 9 16.04 -23.24 0.49
C THR A 9 14.89 -24.23 0.37
N LEU A 10 14.85 -25.02 -0.71
CA LEU A 10 13.83 -26.04 -0.94
C LEU A 10 14.11 -27.32 -0.16
N LEU A 11 15.38 -27.55 0.23
CA LEU A 11 15.86 -28.83 0.72
C LEU A 11 15.88 -28.87 2.25
N PRO A 12 15.47 -29.98 2.88
CA PRO A 12 15.52 -30.13 4.32
C PRO A 12 16.96 -30.31 4.80
N ASP A 13 17.22 -29.93 6.06
CA ASP A 13 18.52 -30.14 6.71
C ASP A 13 18.81 -31.63 7.00
N LEU A 14 17.77 -32.47 6.99
CA LEU A 14 17.84 -33.92 7.21
C LEU A 14 17.31 -34.70 6.00
N ASN A 15 18.03 -35.74 5.58
CA ASN A 15 17.74 -36.61 4.42
C ASN A 15 16.44 -37.46 4.52
N GLN A 16 15.51 -37.14 5.43
CA GLN A 16 14.25 -37.87 5.57
C GLN A 16 13.18 -37.45 4.56
N PHE A 17 13.21 -36.19 4.10
CA PHE A 17 12.22 -35.64 3.16
C PHE A 17 12.87 -35.17 1.85
N LEU A 18 12.08 -35.10 0.78
CA LEU A 18 12.55 -34.61 -0.53
C LEU A 18 12.66 -33.09 -0.59
N PHE A 19 11.81 -32.39 0.18
CA PHE A 19 11.71 -30.94 0.31
C PHE A 19 11.40 -30.56 1.76
N ARG A 20 11.66 -29.31 2.15
CA ARG A 20 11.16 -28.73 3.42
C ARG A 20 9.63 -28.78 3.45
N GLU A 21 9.08 -28.72 4.65
CA GLU A 21 7.64 -28.64 4.86
C GLU A 21 7.05 -27.41 4.13
N ASN A 22 5.83 -27.52 3.63
CA ASN A 22 5.10 -26.46 2.92
C ASN A 22 5.73 -25.88 1.63
N VAL A 23 6.87 -26.39 1.15
CA VAL A 23 7.51 -25.91 -0.09
C VAL A 23 6.57 -26.00 -1.29
N ILE A 24 5.97 -27.17 -1.52
CA ILE A 24 5.15 -27.40 -2.71
C ILE A 24 3.92 -26.50 -2.71
N SER A 25 3.21 -26.40 -1.57
CA SER A 25 2.04 -25.51 -1.45
C SER A 25 2.45 -24.05 -1.64
N SER A 26 3.53 -23.61 -1.01
CA SER A 26 4.07 -22.25 -1.10
C SER A 26 4.46 -21.86 -2.53
N LEU A 27 5.16 -22.74 -3.26
CA LEU A 27 5.51 -22.51 -4.66
C LEU A 27 4.28 -22.42 -5.57
N LYS A 28 3.27 -23.26 -5.33
CA LYS A 28 1.99 -23.19 -6.06
C LYS A 28 1.27 -21.88 -5.77
N GLU A 29 1.26 -21.42 -4.52
CA GLU A 29 0.69 -20.12 -4.17
C GLU A 29 1.43 -18.98 -4.88
N ILE A 30 2.76 -18.95 -4.82
CA ILE A 30 3.61 -17.96 -5.51
C ILE A 30 3.30 -17.90 -7.01
N ILE A 31 3.27 -19.06 -7.69
CA ILE A 31 2.93 -19.15 -9.11
C ILE A 31 1.50 -18.67 -9.37
N SER A 32 0.53 -19.07 -8.54
CA SER A 32 -0.87 -18.64 -8.66
C SER A 32 -1.05 -17.13 -8.44
N GLY A 33 -0.17 -16.51 -7.64
CA GLY A 33 -0.08 -15.06 -7.46
C GLY A 33 0.43 -14.33 -8.71
N GLY A 34 0.89 -15.06 -9.73
CA GLY A 34 1.41 -14.52 -10.99
C GLY A 34 2.92 -14.28 -10.98
N PHE A 35 3.65 -14.85 -10.01
CA PHE A 35 5.10 -14.81 -10.01
C PHE A 35 5.68 -15.85 -10.96
N LYS A 36 6.74 -15.47 -11.67
CA LYS A 36 7.60 -16.43 -12.35
C LYS A 36 8.76 -16.77 -11.43
N ILE A 37 9.11 -18.05 -11.37
CA ILE A 37 10.18 -18.53 -10.51
C ILE A 37 11.36 -19.05 -11.35
N SER A 38 12.57 -18.70 -10.95
CA SER A 38 13.82 -19.31 -11.41
C SER A 38 14.48 -20.04 -10.24
N ILE A 39 15.30 -21.03 -10.55
CA ILE A 39 16.11 -21.73 -9.55
C ILE A 39 17.58 -21.40 -9.77
N SER A 40 18.31 -21.17 -8.68
CA SER A 40 19.76 -20.96 -8.66
C SER A 40 20.43 -21.95 -7.72
N GLY A 41 21.76 -22.08 -7.79
CA GLY A 41 22.52 -22.96 -6.89
C GLY A 41 22.68 -24.38 -7.42
N LYS A 42 22.63 -25.37 -6.51
CA LYS A 42 22.89 -26.79 -6.85
C LYS A 42 21.73 -27.36 -7.66
N ALA A 43 22.06 -28.25 -8.60
CA ALA A 43 21.06 -28.97 -9.37
C ALA A 43 20.20 -29.85 -8.45
N LEU A 44 18.88 -29.76 -8.60
CA LEU A 44 17.94 -30.69 -7.98
C LEU A 44 18.07 -32.08 -8.62
N SER A 45 17.84 -33.14 -7.83
CA SER A 45 17.81 -34.50 -8.36
C SER A 45 16.65 -34.71 -9.34
N GLU A 46 16.75 -35.71 -10.23
CA GLU A 46 15.68 -36.06 -11.16
C GLU A 46 14.34 -36.34 -10.45
N LYS A 47 14.39 -36.99 -9.27
CA LYS A 47 13.21 -37.30 -8.48
C LYS A 47 12.52 -36.03 -7.97
N GLN A 48 13.30 -35.04 -7.52
CA GLN A 48 12.78 -33.75 -7.06
C GLN A 48 12.16 -32.96 -8.21
N LEU A 49 12.84 -32.87 -9.35
CA LEU A 49 12.32 -32.19 -10.54
C LEU A 49 11.02 -32.82 -11.03
N LYS A 50 10.96 -34.16 -11.08
CA LYS A 50 9.75 -34.87 -11.51
C LYS A 50 8.55 -34.61 -10.59
N LEU A 51 8.78 -34.54 -9.27
CA LEU A 51 7.72 -34.24 -8.31
C LEU A 51 7.20 -32.80 -8.49
N LEU A 52 8.09 -31.82 -8.63
CA LEU A 52 7.69 -30.42 -8.88
C LEU A 52 6.88 -30.28 -10.18
N LEU A 53 7.32 -30.94 -11.26
CA LEU A 53 6.58 -30.94 -12.53
C LEU A 53 5.21 -31.58 -12.42
N GLN A 54 5.06 -32.67 -11.64
CA GLN A 54 3.76 -33.30 -11.39
C GLN A 54 2.79 -32.38 -10.64
N GLU A 55 3.32 -31.50 -9.79
CA GLU A 55 2.56 -30.49 -9.06
C GLU A 55 2.31 -29.20 -9.88
N GLY A 56 2.72 -29.18 -11.15
CA GLY A 56 2.57 -28.02 -12.05
C GLY A 56 3.58 -26.90 -11.78
N ILE A 57 4.66 -27.18 -11.06
CA ILE A 57 5.71 -26.21 -10.73
C ILE A 57 6.82 -26.33 -11.77
N SER A 58 7.06 -25.23 -12.50
CA SER A 58 8.12 -25.12 -13.50
C SER A 58 8.98 -23.88 -13.27
N PHE A 59 10.29 -24.02 -13.50
CA PHE A 59 11.22 -22.89 -13.42
C PHE A 59 11.52 -22.33 -14.81
N SER A 60 11.71 -21.02 -14.89
CA SER A 60 12.06 -20.30 -16.11
C SER A 60 13.40 -19.59 -15.94
N GLU A 61 14.13 -19.33 -17.02
CA GLU A 61 15.19 -18.33 -16.98
C GLU A 61 14.58 -16.92 -16.92
N LEU A 62 15.05 -16.10 -15.98
CA LEU A 62 14.53 -14.77 -15.72
C LEU A 62 15.66 -13.75 -15.90
N LYS A 63 15.39 -12.67 -16.65
CA LYS A 63 16.37 -11.60 -16.94
C LYS A 63 16.48 -10.58 -15.81
N GLU A 64 15.37 -10.32 -15.14
CA GLU A 64 15.28 -9.40 -14.01
C GLU A 64 14.69 -10.15 -12.82
N ILE A 65 15.26 -9.94 -11.63
CA ILE A 65 14.82 -10.58 -10.38
C ILE A 65 14.26 -9.49 -9.47
N ASN A 66 13.00 -9.63 -9.08
CA ASN A 66 12.37 -8.72 -8.12
C ASN A 66 12.64 -9.16 -6.69
N PHE A 67 12.72 -10.47 -6.46
CA PHE A 67 12.97 -11.05 -5.14
C PHE A 67 13.92 -12.24 -5.23
N SER A 68 14.76 -12.41 -4.22
CA SER A 68 15.56 -13.62 -4.05
C SER A 68 15.23 -14.30 -2.74
N VAL A 69 15.13 -15.63 -2.78
CA VAL A 69 14.96 -16.48 -1.59
C VAL A 69 16.25 -17.26 -1.40
N LEU A 70 16.91 -17.03 -0.27
CA LEU A 70 18.24 -17.54 0.06
C LEU A 70 18.19 -18.23 1.43
N ILE A 71 19.26 -18.96 1.77
CA ILE A 71 19.44 -19.50 3.12
C ILE A 71 20.62 -18.81 3.80
N GLU A 72 20.39 -18.19 4.96
CA GLU A 72 21.40 -17.54 5.79
C GLU A 72 21.17 -17.95 7.24
N ASP A 73 22.22 -18.32 7.96
CA ASP A 73 22.14 -18.75 9.37
C ASP A 73 21.09 -19.84 9.64
N SER A 74 20.90 -20.75 8.68
CA SER A 74 19.90 -21.84 8.69
C SER A 74 18.43 -21.40 8.58
N GLU A 75 18.18 -20.13 8.27
CA GLU A 75 16.83 -19.59 8.02
C GLU A 75 16.66 -19.17 6.56
N LEU A 76 15.40 -19.18 6.11
CA LEU A 76 15.03 -18.68 4.79
C LEU A 76 14.98 -17.16 4.86
N VAL A 77 15.61 -16.50 3.89
CA VAL A 77 15.67 -15.04 3.80
C VAL A 77 15.12 -14.60 2.45
N VAL A 78 14.17 -13.66 2.47
CA VAL A 78 13.72 -12.97 1.25
C VAL A 78 14.42 -11.62 1.16
N ARG A 79 15.03 -11.34 0.01
CA ARG A 79 15.57 -10.03 -0.32
C ARG A 79 14.89 -9.43 -1.54
N ASP A 80 14.77 -8.11 -1.60
CA ASP A 80 14.31 -7.37 -2.78
C ASP A 80 15.39 -7.29 -3.88
N GLY A 81 15.08 -6.59 -4.98
CA GLY A 81 16.02 -6.36 -6.08
C GLY A 81 17.22 -5.45 -5.73
N GLU A 82 17.15 -4.72 -4.63
CA GLU A 82 18.22 -3.87 -4.09
C GLU A 82 19.05 -4.59 -3.00
N ASN A 83 18.73 -5.86 -2.74
CA ASN A 83 19.37 -6.73 -1.75
C ASN A 83 19.06 -6.37 -0.27
N ASN A 84 17.99 -5.61 -0.01
CA ASN A 84 17.49 -5.38 1.34
C ASN A 84 16.74 -6.62 1.85
N GLU A 85 16.93 -6.99 3.13
CA GLU A 85 16.19 -8.08 3.77
C GLU A 85 14.73 -7.66 4.01
N ILE A 86 13.79 -8.40 3.44
CA ILE A 86 12.34 -8.20 3.62
C ILE A 86 11.86 -9.03 4.81
N ILE A 87 12.23 -10.31 4.84
CA ILE A 87 11.82 -11.23 5.91
C ILE A 87 12.82 -12.36 6.09
N ARG A 88 12.89 -12.84 7.33
CA ARG A 88 13.61 -14.04 7.75
C ARG A 88 12.67 -14.98 8.48
N SER A 89 12.63 -16.25 8.08
CA SER A 89 11.78 -17.26 8.70
C SER A 89 12.29 -18.67 8.44
N SER A 90 11.93 -19.61 9.31
CA SER A 90 12.15 -21.04 9.09
C SER A 90 11.01 -21.72 8.30
N ASP A 91 9.86 -21.04 8.10
CA ASP A 91 8.67 -21.61 7.46
C ASP A 91 8.39 -21.01 6.07
N TRP A 92 8.18 -21.90 5.10
CA TRP A 92 7.87 -21.53 3.72
C TRP A 92 6.50 -20.85 3.55
N ASN A 93 5.52 -21.07 4.43
CA ASN A 93 4.27 -20.31 4.36
C ASN A 93 4.49 -18.82 4.64
N THR A 94 5.38 -18.50 5.58
CA THR A 94 5.78 -17.11 5.87
C THR A 94 6.49 -16.50 4.67
N ILE A 95 7.41 -17.24 4.05
CA ILE A 95 8.13 -16.80 2.84
C ILE A 95 7.18 -16.55 1.66
N SER A 96 6.29 -17.50 1.36
CA SER A 96 5.32 -17.31 0.28
C SER A 96 4.35 -16.17 0.57
N SER A 97 3.91 -16.01 1.82
CA SER A 97 3.05 -14.88 2.21
C SER A 97 3.75 -13.54 2.02
N ALA A 98 5.01 -13.42 2.43
CA ALA A 98 5.79 -12.19 2.22
C ALA A 98 6.08 -11.91 0.73
N LEU A 99 6.29 -12.94 -0.09
CA LEU A 99 6.43 -12.77 -1.54
C LEU A 99 5.11 -12.36 -2.20
N LEU A 100 3.98 -12.92 -1.75
CA LEU A 100 2.66 -12.66 -2.32
C LEU A 100 2.06 -11.33 -1.85
N SER A 101 2.46 -10.88 -0.67
CA SER A 101 2.13 -9.61 -0.06
C SER A 101 3.44 -8.89 0.27
N PRO A 102 4.21 -8.45 -0.75
CA PRO A 102 5.39 -7.64 -0.49
C PRO A 102 4.96 -6.38 0.25
N ASP A 103 5.87 -5.79 1.05
CA ASP A 103 5.59 -4.58 1.81
C ASP A 103 4.83 -3.58 0.94
N ARG A 104 3.59 -3.26 1.36
CA ARG A 104 2.73 -2.33 0.64
C ARG A 104 3.16 -0.93 0.97
N SER A 105 4.39 -0.62 0.58
CA SER A 105 5.08 0.63 0.84
C SER A 105 5.47 1.34 -0.44
N ALA A 106 5.67 2.65 -0.35
CA ALA A 106 6.12 3.46 -1.46
C ALA A 106 6.87 4.70 -0.97
N ILE A 107 7.93 5.06 -1.70
CA ILE A 107 8.63 6.33 -1.52
C ILE A 107 8.39 7.18 -2.77
N VAL A 108 7.72 8.30 -2.61
CA VAL A 108 7.47 9.27 -3.67
C VAL A 108 8.29 10.52 -3.41
N LYS A 109 9.01 10.99 -4.44
CA LYS A 109 9.68 12.29 -4.46
C LYS A 109 9.11 13.10 -5.61
N ARG A 110 8.73 14.34 -5.34
CA ARG A 110 8.17 15.27 -6.32
C ARG A 110 8.81 16.64 -6.10
N GLU A 111 9.29 17.25 -7.17
CA GLU A 111 9.95 18.56 -7.12
C GLU A 111 9.44 19.42 -8.28
N THR A 112 8.98 20.63 -7.98
CA THR A 112 8.60 21.67 -8.93
C THR A 112 9.34 22.95 -8.59
N LYS A 113 8.96 24.08 -9.22
CA LYS A 113 9.47 25.39 -8.81
C LYS A 113 8.78 25.93 -7.55
N GLU A 114 7.66 25.34 -7.18
CA GLU A 114 6.77 25.77 -6.09
C GLU A 114 7.00 24.90 -4.84
N THR A 115 7.18 23.58 -5.02
CA THR A 115 7.28 22.62 -3.91
C THR A 115 8.38 21.57 -4.09
N GLU A 116 8.96 21.14 -2.96
CA GLU A 116 9.83 19.96 -2.85
C GLU A 116 9.22 18.99 -1.83
N ILE A 117 8.86 17.79 -2.27
CA ILE A 117 8.09 16.82 -1.48
C ILE A 117 8.77 15.45 -1.47
N LYS A 118 8.81 14.84 -0.28
CA LYS A 118 9.12 13.42 -0.08
C LYS A 118 8.03 12.79 0.81
N ILE A 119 7.47 11.67 0.35
CA ILE A 119 6.54 10.85 1.11
C ILE A 119 7.08 9.43 1.20
N ASP A 120 7.17 8.89 2.42
CA ASP A 120 7.39 7.47 2.71
C ASP A 120 6.10 6.92 3.31
N LEU A 121 5.53 5.90 2.69
CA LEU A 121 4.24 5.35 3.04
C LEU A 121 4.36 3.84 3.24
N ASN A 122 3.74 3.32 4.30
CA ASN A 122 3.45 1.90 4.45
C ASN A 122 1.96 1.68 4.76
N LEU A 123 1.25 1.00 3.87
CA LEU A 123 -0.17 0.68 4.00
C LEU A 123 -0.45 -0.39 5.07
N ASP A 124 0.54 -1.19 5.43
CA ASP A 124 0.51 -2.21 6.49
C ASP A 124 1.09 -1.69 7.82
N GLY A 125 0.85 -0.41 8.10
CA GLY A 125 1.44 0.29 9.22
C GLY A 125 0.77 0.02 10.58
N THR A 126 1.23 0.80 11.55
CA THR A 126 0.68 0.86 12.91
C THR A 126 0.00 2.21 13.21
N GLY A 127 0.04 3.14 12.25
CA GLY A 127 -0.46 4.50 12.39
C GLY A 127 0.58 5.47 12.94
N LYS A 128 1.88 5.19 12.76
CA LYS A 128 2.98 6.11 13.07
C LYS A 128 3.06 7.20 12.01
N SER A 129 3.42 8.40 12.39
CA SER A 129 3.64 9.47 11.44
C SER A 129 4.71 10.46 11.88
N ASN A 130 5.43 11.00 10.90
CA ASN A 130 6.30 12.16 11.04
C ASN A 130 6.04 13.10 9.86
N ILE A 131 5.27 14.17 10.10
CA ILE A 131 4.74 15.04 9.05
C ILE A 131 5.23 16.46 9.30
N ASP A 132 5.84 17.06 8.28
CA ASP A 132 6.22 18.46 8.25
C ASP A 132 5.93 19.04 6.86
N THR A 133 4.81 19.74 6.74
CA THR A 133 4.41 20.46 5.51
C THR A 133 4.65 21.97 5.60
N GLY A 134 5.05 22.46 6.77
CA GLY A 134 5.05 23.88 7.10
C GLY A 134 3.70 24.44 7.58
N LEU A 135 2.60 23.67 7.47
CA LEU A 135 1.25 24.05 7.88
C LEU A 135 0.74 23.13 9.00
N LYS A 136 0.65 23.64 10.23
CA LYS A 136 0.40 22.84 11.45
C LYS A 136 -1.01 22.27 11.52
N PHE A 137 -2.02 22.97 11.03
CA PHE A 137 -3.35 22.38 10.94
C PHE A 137 -3.40 21.27 9.89
N PHE A 138 -2.73 21.46 8.75
CA PHE A 138 -2.66 20.45 7.71
C PHE A 138 -1.86 19.22 8.14
N ASP A 139 -0.72 19.42 8.81
CA ASP A 139 0.07 18.37 9.45
C ASP A 139 -0.85 17.51 10.35
N HIS A 140 -1.63 18.17 11.22
CA HIS A 140 -2.57 17.51 12.11
C HIS A 140 -3.66 16.70 11.37
N MET A 141 -4.14 17.17 10.20
CA MET A 141 -5.11 16.45 9.38
C MET A 141 -4.51 15.20 8.73
N LEU A 142 -3.27 15.30 8.24
CA LEU A 142 -2.53 14.17 7.67
C LEU A 142 -2.20 13.10 8.73
N GLU A 143 -1.91 13.50 9.97
CA GLU A 143 -1.78 12.59 11.11
C GLU A 143 -3.05 11.75 11.34
N GLN A 144 -4.24 12.32 11.11
CA GLN A 144 -5.49 11.58 11.22
C GLN A 144 -5.58 10.45 10.20
N ILE A 145 -5.03 10.65 8.99
CA ILE A 145 -4.95 9.60 7.96
C ILE A 145 -4.11 8.43 8.46
N ALA A 146 -2.90 8.71 8.95
CA ALA A 146 -2.01 7.68 9.50
C ALA A 146 -2.68 6.92 10.65
N ARG A 147 -3.11 7.67 11.68
CA ARG A 147 -3.62 7.12 12.93
C ARG A 147 -4.87 6.27 12.76
N HIS A 148 -5.83 6.74 11.97
CA HIS A 148 -7.12 6.07 11.81
C HIS A 148 -7.12 5.07 10.63
N GLY A 149 -6.22 5.27 9.68
CA GLY A 149 -5.95 4.37 8.56
C GLY A 149 -5.14 3.14 8.93
N LEU A 150 -4.39 3.19 10.04
CA LEU A 150 -3.34 2.22 10.37
C LEU A 150 -2.30 2.11 9.25
N VAL A 151 -1.92 3.27 8.69
CA VAL A 151 -0.84 3.39 7.72
C VAL A 151 0.29 4.17 8.37
N ASP A 152 1.53 3.80 8.12
CA ASP A 152 2.69 4.57 8.59
C ASP A 152 3.05 5.62 7.52
N LEU A 153 3.28 6.86 7.94
CA LEU A 153 3.31 8.02 7.04
C LEU A 153 4.40 9.02 7.44
N ASP A 154 5.47 9.11 6.65
CA ASP A 154 6.46 10.18 6.79
C ASP A 154 6.33 11.14 5.60
N ILE A 155 6.01 12.41 5.89
CA ILE A 155 5.84 13.45 4.87
C ILE A 155 6.77 14.61 5.19
N TYR A 156 7.58 14.98 4.21
CA TYR A 156 8.30 16.24 4.19
C TYR A 156 7.85 17.05 2.98
N CYS A 157 7.46 18.30 3.20
CA CYS A 157 7.19 19.25 2.13
C CYS A 157 7.81 20.61 2.47
N LYS A 158 8.53 21.16 1.49
CA LYS A 158 8.96 22.54 1.48
C LYS A 158 8.27 23.25 0.31
N GLY A 159 7.25 24.04 0.61
CA GLY A 159 6.52 24.84 -0.38
C GLY A 159 6.78 26.33 -0.27
N ASP A 160 6.22 27.07 -1.22
CA ASP A 160 6.26 28.53 -1.38
C ASP A 160 5.19 29.24 -0.53
N LEU A 161 5.16 28.95 0.77
CA LEU A 161 4.18 29.48 1.72
C LEU A 161 4.18 31.02 1.86
N GLU A 162 5.19 31.70 1.33
CA GLU A 162 5.20 33.16 1.19
C GLU A 162 4.22 33.69 0.11
N ILE A 163 3.78 32.84 -0.81
CA ILE A 163 2.75 33.15 -1.81
C ILE A 163 1.38 32.87 -1.20
N ASP A 164 1.08 31.59 -0.94
CA ASP A 164 -0.08 31.09 -0.20
C ASP A 164 0.10 29.58 0.13
N GLU A 165 -0.92 28.97 0.73
CA GLU A 165 -0.91 27.55 1.11
C GLU A 165 -1.29 26.59 -0.05
N HIS A 166 -1.68 27.11 -1.20
CA HIS A 166 -2.37 26.36 -2.25
C HIS A 166 -1.50 25.26 -2.83
N HIS A 167 -0.32 25.63 -3.36
CA HIS A 167 0.58 24.67 -4.00
C HIS A 167 1.06 23.61 -3.02
N THR A 168 1.31 23.99 -1.76
CA THR A 168 1.72 23.05 -0.70
C THR A 168 0.64 21.99 -0.45
N ILE A 169 -0.61 22.39 -0.25
CA ILE A 169 -1.70 21.45 0.04
C ILE A 169 -2.04 20.59 -1.18
N GLU A 170 -2.10 21.20 -2.37
CA GLU A 170 -2.37 20.50 -3.63
C GLU A 170 -1.29 19.44 -3.91
N ASP A 171 -0.02 19.84 -3.90
CA ASP A 171 1.07 18.97 -4.31
C ASP A 171 1.32 17.84 -3.31
N VAL A 172 1.08 18.07 -2.02
CA VAL A 172 1.08 16.99 -1.01
C VAL A 172 -0.06 16.01 -1.29
N ALA A 173 -1.25 16.46 -1.67
CA ALA A 173 -2.36 15.57 -2.03
C ALA A 173 -2.05 14.73 -3.27
N ILE A 174 -1.42 15.33 -4.29
CA ILE A 174 -0.93 14.64 -5.50
C ILE A 174 0.06 13.56 -5.10
N ALA A 175 1.13 13.92 -4.38
CA ALA A 175 2.18 13.00 -3.99
C ALA A 175 1.66 11.87 -3.08
N LEU A 176 0.72 12.17 -2.18
CA LEU A 176 0.10 11.17 -1.31
C LEU A 176 -0.77 10.19 -2.10
N GLY A 177 -1.56 10.69 -3.06
CA GLY A 177 -2.35 9.84 -3.97
C GLY A 177 -1.47 8.91 -4.81
N ASP A 178 -0.34 9.43 -5.30
CA ASP A 178 0.66 8.64 -6.01
C ASP A 178 1.30 7.58 -5.11
N ALA A 179 1.69 7.93 -3.89
CA ALA A 179 2.30 7.00 -2.93
C ALA A 179 1.34 5.85 -2.60
N ILE A 180 0.07 6.16 -2.29
CA ILE A 180 -0.95 5.13 -2.02
C ILE A 180 -1.17 4.26 -3.27
N THR A 181 -1.24 4.84 -4.46
CA THR A 181 -1.41 4.08 -5.71
C THR A 181 -0.26 3.12 -5.96
N GLN A 182 0.98 3.59 -5.77
CA GLN A 182 2.18 2.77 -5.92
C GLN A 182 2.19 1.63 -4.90
N ALA A 183 1.91 1.94 -3.63
CA ALA A 183 1.86 0.96 -2.54
C ALA A 183 0.74 -0.08 -2.72
N LEU A 184 -0.40 0.29 -3.34
CA LEU A 184 -1.50 -0.65 -3.63
C LEU A 184 -1.19 -1.67 -4.73
N GLY A 185 -0.22 -1.38 -5.61
CA GLY A 185 0.17 -2.26 -6.70
C GLY A 185 -1.01 -2.71 -7.58
N ASN A 186 -1.21 -4.04 -7.69
CA ASN A 186 -2.21 -4.63 -8.60
C ASN A 186 -3.62 -4.76 -8.01
N LYS A 187 -3.85 -4.24 -6.79
CA LYS A 187 -5.17 -4.22 -6.10
C LYS A 187 -5.84 -5.59 -5.93
N LYS A 188 -5.09 -6.70 -6.03
CA LYS A 188 -5.63 -8.04 -5.78
C LYS A 188 -5.87 -8.26 -4.30
N GLY A 189 -6.98 -8.91 -3.98
CA GLY A 189 -7.28 -9.36 -2.63
C GLY A 189 -7.70 -8.27 -1.65
N ILE A 190 -8.00 -7.03 -2.08
CA ILE A 190 -8.47 -5.96 -1.19
C ILE A 190 -10.01 -5.90 -1.10
N GLU A 191 -10.56 -5.36 0.00
CA GLU A 191 -12.01 -5.16 0.19
C GLU A 191 -12.64 -4.10 -0.73
N ARG A 192 -11.84 -3.16 -1.26
CA ARG A 192 -12.20 -2.14 -2.25
C ARG A 192 -13.14 -1.00 -1.78
N TYR A 193 -14.01 -1.21 -0.79
CA TYR A 193 -15.03 -0.24 -0.33
C TYR A 193 -14.92 0.11 1.17
N GLY A 194 -15.41 1.29 1.61
CA GLY A 194 -15.46 1.73 3.02
C GLY A 194 -16.51 2.85 3.29
N PHE A 195 -16.91 3.10 4.55
CA PHE A 195 -18.01 4.04 4.89
C PHE A 195 -18.06 4.63 6.32
N VAL A 196 -18.49 5.91 6.40
CA VAL A 196 -19.05 6.78 7.50
C VAL A 196 -18.29 6.92 8.84
N LEU A 197 -18.20 8.17 9.36
CA LEU A 197 -17.65 8.52 10.67
C LEU A 197 -18.37 9.71 11.37
N PRO A 198 -18.83 9.57 12.63
CA PRO A 198 -19.29 10.70 13.47
C PRO A 198 -18.16 11.29 14.35
N MET A 199 -18.21 12.60 14.63
CA MET A 199 -17.35 13.31 15.59
C MET A 199 -18.06 14.54 16.17
N ASP A 200 -18.36 14.52 17.47
CA ASP A 200 -19.18 15.53 18.15
C ASP A 200 -20.49 15.84 17.39
N GLU A 201 -20.74 17.09 17.04
CA GLU A 201 -21.90 17.49 16.23
C GLU A 201 -21.69 17.27 14.72
N ALA A 202 -20.47 16.90 14.30
CA ALA A 202 -20.15 16.61 12.92
C ALA A 202 -20.39 15.14 12.55
N GLN A 203 -20.91 14.90 11.36
CA GLN A 203 -21.02 13.57 10.76
C GLN A 203 -20.47 13.63 9.35
N ALA A 204 -19.36 12.92 9.12
CA ALA A 204 -18.77 12.78 7.79
C ALA A 204 -19.18 11.42 7.19
N THR A 205 -19.64 11.44 5.95
CA THR A 205 -19.80 10.26 5.12
C THR A 205 -18.72 10.29 4.06
N VAL A 206 -17.77 9.37 4.17
CA VAL A 206 -16.74 9.16 3.15
C VAL A 206 -16.92 7.78 2.56
N SER A 207 -17.09 7.71 1.25
CA SER A 207 -17.15 6.45 0.49
C SER A 207 -16.04 6.45 -0.56
N ILE A 208 -15.33 5.32 -0.66
CA ILE A 208 -14.23 5.11 -1.59
C ILE A 208 -14.49 3.88 -2.46
N ASP A 209 -14.18 4.00 -3.75
CA ASP A 209 -14.02 2.87 -4.67
C ASP A 209 -12.63 3.01 -5.33
N LEU A 210 -11.71 2.08 -5.03
CA LEU A 210 -10.35 1.99 -5.60
C LEU A 210 -10.36 1.50 -7.06
N SER A 211 -11.16 2.20 -7.86
CA SER A 211 -11.76 1.72 -9.09
C SER A 211 -10.88 1.83 -10.33
N GLY A 212 -9.77 2.58 -10.22
CA GLY A 212 -8.96 3.02 -11.35
C GLY A 212 -9.56 4.23 -12.10
N ARG A 213 -10.74 4.73 -11.69
CA ARG A 213 -11.43 5.86 -12.31
C ARG A 213 -11.48 7.04 -11.33
N PRO A 214 -10.73 8.11 -11.62
CA PRO A 214 -10.71 9.29 -10.75
C PRO A 214 -12.04 10.04 -10.85
N TYR A 215 -12.66 10.31 -9.70
CA TYR A 215 -13.89 11.11 -9.61
C TYR A 215 -14.11 11.60 -8.17
N LEU A 216 -14.60 12.83 -7.99
CA LEU A 216 -14.97 13.37 -6.68
C LEU A 216 -16.43 13.86 -6.69
N VAL A 217 -17.18 13.51 -5.65
CA VAL A 217 -18.39 14.24 -5.22
C VAL A 217 -18.10 14.83 -3.85
N PHE A 218 -18.27 16.14 -3.70
CA PHE A 218 -17.94 16.87 -2.48
C PHE A 218 -19.13 17.71 -2.02
N ASP A 219 -19.54 17.53 -0.76
CA ASP A 219 -20.64 18.27 -0.12
C ASP A 219 -20.33 18.51 1.36
N VAL A 220 -19.40 19.42 1.62
CA VAL A 220 -19.00 19.83 2.97
C VAL A 220 -19.10 21.35 3.07
N PRO A 221 -20.24 21.90 3.53
CA PRO A 221 -20.37 23.33 3.70
C PRO A 221 -19.46 23.80 4.84
N VAL A 222 -18.52 24.70 4.54
CA VAL A 222 -17.63 25.39 5.50
C VAL A 222 -17.98 26.88 5.56
N LYS A 223 -17.83 27.51 6.74
CA LYS A 223 -18.20 28.93 6.94
C LYS A 223 -17.00 29.84 7.17
N ARG A 224 -15.99 29.35 7.87
CA ARG A 224 -14.73 30.05 8.14
C ARG A 224 -13.89 30.08 6.89
N GLU A 225 -13.19 31.18 6.68
CA GLU A 225 -12.17 31.30 5.63
C GLU A 225 -10.94 30.44 5.96
N TYR A 226 -10.54 30.42 7.24
CA TYR A 226 -9.40 29.66 7.75
C TYR A 226 -9.70 28.87 9.02
N VAL A 227 -9.09 27.69 9.15
CA VAL A 227 -8.95 26.96 10.41
C VAL A 227 -7.46 26.79 10.71
N GLY A 228 -6.94 27.54 11.68
CA GLY A 228 -5.50 27.61 11.90
C GLY A 228 -4.83 28.27 10.69
N ASP A 229 -3.90 27.55 10.07
CA ASP A 229 -3.19 27.91 8.84
C ASP A 229 -3.74 27.18 7.59
N PHE A 230 -4.95 26.63 7.67
CA PHE A 230 -5.58 25.93 6.55
C PHE A 230 -6.74 26.77 5.97
N PRO A 231 -6.62 27.28 4.73
CA PRO A 231 -7.74 27.89 4.01
C PRO A 231 -8.80 26.81 3.75
N THR A 232 -10.05 27.05 4.14
CA THR A 232 -11.09 26.00 4.11
C THR A 232 -11.50 25.62 2.69
N GLU A 233 -11.29 26.49 1.70
CA GLU A 233 -11.46 26.15 0.27
C GLU A 233 -10.51 25.04 -0.19
N MET A 234 -9.35 24.91 0.46
CA MET A 234 -8.39 23.85 0.16
C MET A 234 -8.85 22.46 0.60
N LEU A 235 -9.95 22.36 1.38
CA LEU A 235 -10.52 21.07 1.75
C LEU A 235 -11.02 20.30 0.52
N GLU A 236 -11.82 20.94 -0.32
CA GLU A 236 -12.33 20.32 -1.56
C GLU A 236 -11.18 20.04 -2.53
N HIS A 237 -10.28 21.01 -2.70
CA HIS A 237 -9.10 20.87 -3.57
C HIS A 237 -8.20 19.71 -3.14
N PHE A 238 -7.94 19.54 -1.84
CA PHE A 238 -7.18 18.39 -1.32
C PHE A 238 -7.82 17.06 -1.72
N PHE A 239 -9.12 16.88 -1.46
CA PHE A 239 -9.81 15.63 -1.79
C PHE A 239 -9.93 15.41 -3.30
N TYR A 240 -10.04 16.49 -4.09
CA TYR A 240 -10.05 16.42 -5.54
C TYR A 240 -8.71 15.91 -6.05
N SER A 241 -7.63 16.60 -5.71
CA SER A 241 -6.27 16.23 -6.12
C SER A 241 -5.90 14.82 -5.65
N LEU A 242 -6.30 14.44 -4.43
CA LEU A 242 -6.11 13.08 -3.93
C LEU A 242 -6.89 12.05 -4.75
N ALA A 243 -8.19 12.26 -5.04
CA ALA A 243 -9.00 11.34 -5.83
C ALA A 243 -8.42 11.13 -7.24
N MET A 244 -7.95 12.21 -7.87
CA MET A 244 -7.37 12.19 -9.20
C MET A 244 -6.13 11.30 -9.26
N ASN A 245 -5.21 11.47 -8.31
CA ASN A 245 -3.92 10.78 -8.31
C ASN A 245 -4.00 9.38 -7.70
N LEU A 246 -4.90 9.16 -6.74
CA LEU A 246 -5.26 7.82 -6.26
C LEU A 246 -5.98 6.97 -7.33
N LYS A 247 -6.46 7.62 -8.41
CA LYS A 247 -7.31 7.01 -9.44
C LYS A 247 -8.52 6.31 -8.83
N ALA A 248 -9.17 7.00 -7.89
CA ALA A 248 -10.29 6.49 -7.13
C ALA A 248 -11.52 7.37 -7.28
N THR A 249 -12.67 6.75 -7.07
CA THR A 249 -13.93 7.47 -6.93
C THR A 249 -14.13 7.75 -5.45
N LEU A 250 -14.19 9.03 -5.07
CA LEU A 250 -14.43 9.51 -3.71
C LEU A 250 -15.74 10.28 -3.64
N HIS A 251 -16.53 9.98 -2.62
CA HIS A 251 -17.69 10.78 -2.23
C HIS A 251 -17.48 11.22 -0.79
N VAL A 252 -17.45 12.52 -0.56
CA VAL A 252 -17.22 13.13 0.76
C VAL A 252 -18.36 14.08 1.04
N SER A 253 -19.13 13.84 2.10
CA SER A 253 -20.12 14.77 2.59
C SER A 253 -20.03 14.92 4.09
N CYS A 254 -20.35 16.09 4.63
CA CYS A 254 -20.33 16.30 6.07
C CYS A 254 -21.34 17.34 6.55
N THR A 255 -22.08 16.99 7.59
CA THR A 255 -22.93 17.94 8.34
C THR A 255 -22.24 18.29 9.66
N GLY A 256 -22.42 19.50 10.17
CA GLY A 256 -21.88 19.93 11.46
C GLY A 256 -21.79 21.45 11.58
N ASP A 257 -21.57 21.95 12.80
CA ASP A 257 -21.54 23.39 13.06
C ASP A 257 -20.11 23.96 13.07
N ASN A 258 -19.16 23.27 13.68
CA ASN A 258 -17.77 23.70 13.76
C ASN A 258 -16.97 23.22 12.53
N ASP A 259 -16.34 24.16 11.81
CA ASP A 259 -15.55 23.81 10.62
C ASP A 259 -14.31 22.98 10.93
N HIS A 260 -13.69 23.15 12.12
CA HIS A 260 -12.63 22.24 12.58
C HIS A 260 -13.18 20.81 12.65
N HIS A 261 -14.32 20.64 13.32
CA HIS A 261 -14.89 19.31 13.52
C HIS A 261 -15.27 18.66 12.19
N LYS A 262 -15.85 19.43 11.26
CA LYS A 262 -16.16 18.92 9.92
C LYS A 262 -14.92 18.50 9.14
N ILE A 263 -13.88 19.34 9.11
CA ILE A 263 -12.64 19.02 8.39
C ILE A 263 -12.01 17.75 8.98
N GLU A 264 -11.81 17.71 10.30
CA GLU A 264 -11.20 16.55 10.97
C GLU A 264 -12.06 15.28 10.82
N ALA A 265 -13.39 15.40 10.87
CA ALA A 265 -14.29 14.27 10.60
C ALA A 265 -14.16 13.75 9.16
N CYS A 266 -13.95 14.62 8.17
CA CYS A 266 -13.70 14.21 6.79
C CYS A 266 -12.37 13.44 6.66
N PHE A 267 -11.28 13.94 7.25
CA PHE A 267 -9.99 13.25 7.23
C PHE A 267 -10.03 11.91 7.96
N LYS A 268 -10.64 11.84 9.15
CA LYS A 268 -10.84 10.57 9.88
C LYS A 268 -11.75 9.61 9.11
N GLY A 269 -12.82 10.13 8.50
CA GLY A 269 -13.74 9.37 7.67
C GLY A 269 -13.04 8.76 6.47
N PHE A 270 -12.21 9.54 5.78
CA PHE A 270 -11.35 9.06 4.71
C PHE A 270 -10.37 8.00 5.19
N ALA A 271 -9.67 8.24 6.30
CA ALA A 271 -8.72 7.29 6.87
C ALA A 271 -9.37 5.91 7.16
N ARG A 272 -10.55 5.90 7.76
CA ARG A 272 -11.31 4.67 8.02
C ARG A 272 -11.79 4.00 6.75
N ALA A 273 -12.31 4.78 5.80
CA ALA A 273 -12.77 4.26 4.52
C ALA A 273 -11.61 3.64 3.72
N LEU A 274 -10.44 4.31 3.71
CA LEU A 274 -9.22 3.84 3.10
C LEU A 274 -8.77 2.53 3.76
N LYS A 275 -8.64 2.50 5.10
CA LYS A 275 -8.26 1.28 5.84
C LYS A 275 -9.10 0.08 5.41
N THR A 276 -10.43 0.22 5.43
CA THR A 276 -11.30 -0.87 5.01
C THR A 276 -11.03 -1.24 3.56
N ALA A 277 -11.00 -0.28 2.65
CA ALA A 277 -10.84 -0.53 1.22
C ALA A 277 -9.51 -1.19 0.84
N ILE A 278 -8.43 -0.91 1.58
CA ILE A 278 -7.10 -1.48 1.33
C ILE A 278 -6.85 -2.80 2.06
N GLU A 279 -7.67 -3.18 3.04
CA GLU A 279 -7.48 -4.40 3.84
C GLU A 279 -7.42 -5.64 2.94
N GLN A 280 -6.46 -6.55 3.18
CA GLN A 280 -6.40 -7.81 2.45
C GLN A 280 -7.44 -8.81 3.00
N ASN A 281 -8.31 -9.32 2.12
CA ASN A 281 -9.33 -10.30 2.44
C ASN A 281 -8.91 -11.71 1.99
N GLY A 282 -8.73 -12.60 2.97
CA GLY A 282 -8.30 -13.98 2.75
C GLY A 282 -9.23 -14.84 1.88
N ARG A 283 -10.51 -14.46 1.72
CA ARG A 283 -11.48 -15.18 0.86
C ARG A 283 -11.35 -14.85 -0.62
N ILE A 284 -10.76 -13.70 -0.94
CA ILE A 284 -10.54 -13.23 -2.33
C ILE A 284 -9.04 -13.09 -2.63
N LYS A 285 -8.19 -13.78 -1.86
CA LYS A 285 -6.74 -13.85 -2.06
C LYS A 285 -6.44 -14.15 -3.54
N ASN A 286 -5.54 -13.38 -4.13
CA ASN A 286 -5.12 -13.47 -5.55
C ASN A 286 -6.18 -13.16 -6.62
N GLN A 287 -7.38 -12.72 -6.25
CA GLN A 287 -8.43 -12.29 -7.20
C GLN A 287 -8.48 -10.77 -7.34
N ILE A 288 -8.76 -10.29 -8.55
CA ILE A 288 -9.08 -8.87 -8.77
C ILE A 288 -10.56 -8.67 -8.42
N PRO A 289 -10.94 -7.77 -7.49
CA PRO A 289 -12.32 -7.55 -7.08
C PRO A 289 -13.11 -6.75 -8.13
N SER A 290 -13.19 -7.26 -9.35
CA SER A 290 -13.82 -6.63 -10.52
C SER A 290 -14.45 -7.69 -11.42
N SER A 291 -15.72 -7.49 -11.78
CA SER A 291 -16.42 -8.34 -12.76
C SER A 291 -15.82 -8.27 -14.17
N LYS A 292 -15.07 -7.19 -14.48
CA LYS A 292 -14.34 -7.05 -15.75
C LYS A 292 -13.02 -7.83 -15.77
N GLY A 293 -12.56 -8.35 -14.63
CA GLY A 293 -11.28 -9.02 -14.50
C GLY A 293 -10.06 -8.08 -14.49
N SER A 294 -10.26 -6.76 -14.49
CA SER A 294 -9.21 -5.73 -14.41
C SER A 294 -9.67 -4.48 -13.66
N LEU A 295 -8.69 -3.69 -13.18
CA LEU A 295 -8.81 -2.40 -12.45
C LEU A 295 -7.65 -1.47 -12.82
#